data_AF-A0A8T4A8D5-F1
#
_entry.id   AF-A0A8T4A8D5-F1
#
_cell.length_a   1.000
_cell.length_b   1.000
_cell.length_c   1.000
_cell.angle_alpha   90.00
_cell.angle_beta   90.00
_cell.angle_gamma   90.00
#
_symmetry.space_group_name_H-M   'P 1'
#
loop_
_entity.id
_entity.type
_entity.pdbx_description
1 polymer ?
#
loop_
_entity_poly.entity_id
_entity_poly.type
_entity_poly.pdbx_seq_one_letter_code
_entity_poly.pdbx_strand_id
1 'polypeptide(L)' 'MRILDTPKEERFDIITRLATNLFSVPISTITLVDSDREWHKSCYGLPKRQEHSV' A
#
# COMPACT_ATOMS: atom_id res chain seq x y z
N MET A 1 -18.20 6.44 2.94
CA MET A 1 -16.87 6.61 2.30
C MET A 1 -16.19 5.25 2.37
N ARG A 2 -15.96 4.57 1.23
CA ARG A 2 -15.76 3.10 1.20
C ARG A 2 -14.43 2.70 0.55
N ILE A 3 -13.36 3.44 0.86
CA ILE A 3 -11.99 3.21 0.35
C ILE A 3 -11.41 1.84 0.81
N LEU A 4 -11.95 1.29 1.89
CA LEU A 4 -11.54 0.00 2.46
C LEU A 4 -11.94 -1.20 1.59
N ASP A 5 -13.06 -1.12 0.88
CA ASP A 5 -13.56 -2.21 0.01
C ASP A 5 -13.27 -1.99 -1.48
N THR A 6 -12.35 -1.09 -1.85
CA THR A 6 -12.04 -0.86 -3.28
C THR A 6 -10.95 -1.81 -3.77
N PRO A 7 -11.08 -2.37 -5.00
CA PRO A 7 -10.03 -3.14 -5.66
C PRO A 7 -8.69 -2.39 -5.67
N LYS A 8 -7.60 -3.10 -5.96
CA LYS A 8 -6.28 -2.46 -6.12
C LYS A 8 -6.38 -1.32 -7.14
N GLU A 9 -5.92 -0.13 -6.74
CA GLU A 9 -5.94 1.05 -7.59
C GLU A 9 -4.51 1.41 -7.96
N GLU A 10 -4.21 1.39 -9.26
CA GLU A 10 -2.87 1.66 -9.81
C GLU A 10 -2.28 3.00 -9.32
N ARG A 11 -3.15 3.97 -9.02
CA ARG A 11 -2.74 5.28 -8.47
C ARG A 11 -1.91 5.16 -7.18
N PHE A 12 -2.21 4.18 -6.31
CA PHE A 12 -1.48 4.00 -5.04
C PHE A 12 -0.13 3.32 -5.27
N ASP A 13 -0.04 2.40 -6.24
CA ASP A 13 1.20 1.74 -6.64
C ASP A 13 2.19 2.72 -7.29
N ILE A 14 1.69 3.69 -8.05
CA ILE A 14 2.52 4.77 -8.58
C ILE A 14 3.16 5.57 -7.44
N ILE A 15 2.40 5.88 -6.38
CA ILE A 15 2.91 6.68 -5.25
C ILE A 15 3.99 5.92 -4.49
N THR A 16 3.78 4.65 -4.12
CA THR A 16 4.78 3.86 -3.36
C THR A 16 6.05 3.65 -4.18
N ARG A 17 5.94 3.44 -5.49
CA ARG A 17 7.10 3.37 -6.39
C ARG A 17 7.84 4.71 -6.48
N LEU A 18 7.13 5.82 -6.64
CA LEU A 18 7.74 7.15 -6.70
C LEU A 18 8.44 7.52 -5.39
N ALA A 19 7.82 7.23 -4.24
CA ALA A 19 8.41 7.48 -2.93
C ALA A 19 9.70 6.67 -2.72
N THR A 20 9.69 5.39 -3.10
CA THR A 20 10.89 4.53 -3.06
C THR A 20 12.04 5.16 -3.84
N ASN A 21 11.78 5.61 -5.08
CA ASN A 21 12.79 6.22 -5.94
C ASN A 21 13.24 7.60 -5.44
N LEU A 22 12.30 8.45 -5.01
CA LEU A 22 12.59 9.83 -4.60
C LEU A 22 13.41 9.89 -3.33
N PHE A 23 13.10 9.02 -2.36
CA PHE A 23 13.78 8.99 -1.07
C PHE A 23 14.95 8.00 -1.02
N SER A 24 15.21 7.27 -2.11
CA SER A 24 16.25 6.23 -2.16
C SER A 24 16.14 5.22 -1.02
N VAL A 25 14.90 4.84 -0.69
CA VAL A 25 14.59 3.86 0.36
C VAL A 25 14.26 2.51 -0.28
N PRO A 26 14.52 1.37 0.39
CA PRO A 26 14.26 0.07 -0.20
C PRO A 26 12.77 -0.28 -0.26
N ILE A 27 11.93 0.33 0.59
CA ILE A 27 10.50 -0.02 0.76
C ILE A 27 9.68 1.26 0.96
N SER A 28 8.47 1.29 0.40
CA SER A 28 7.44 2.29 0.72
C SER A 28 6.04 1.65 0.73
N THR A 29 5.20 2.08 1.67
CA THR A 29 3.83 1.54 1.85
C THR A 29 2.81 2.65 2.04
N ILE A 30 1.59 2.42 1.53
CA ILE A 30 0.39 3.16 1.91
C ILE A 30 -0.48 2.21 2.72
N THR A 31 -0.74 2.57 3.97
CA THR A 31 -1.55 1.79 4.90
C THR A 31 -2.71 2.66 5.41
N LEU A 32 -3.90 2.11 5.40
CA LEU A 32 -5.09 2.69 6.01
C LEU A 32 -5.26 2.07 7.39
N VAL A 33 -5.30 2.90 8.41
CA VAL A 33 -5.46 2.45 9.80
C VAL A 33 -6.86 2.83 10.27
N ASP A 34 -7.60 1.84 10.75
CA ASP A 34 -8.82 2.01 11.54
C ASP A 34 -8.56 1.49 12.96
N SER A 35 -9.48 1.81 13.86
CA SER A 35 -9.51 1.50 15.29
C SER A 35 -9.00 0.10 15.63
N ASP A 36 -9.35 -0.90 14.82
CA ASP A 36 -9.07 -2.32 15.09
C ASP A 36 -8.22 -3.00 14.01
N ARG A 37 -7.88 -2.32 12.91
CA ARG A 37 -7.30 -2.95 11.71
C ARG A 37 -6.43 -2.01 10.88
N GLU A 38 -5.39 -2.59 10.29
CA GLU A 38 -4.58 -1.94 9.27
C GLU A 38 -4.77 -2.64 7.93
N TRP A 39 -5.03 -1.87 6.87
CA TRP A 39 -5.11 -2.35 5.50
C TRP A 39 -4.00 -1.76 4.66
N HIS A 40 -3.14 -2.63 4.12
CA HIS A 40 -2.12 -2.21 3.17
C HIS A 40 -2.76 -1.96 1.80
N LYS A 41 -2.84 -0.69 1.41
CA LYS A 41 -3.44 -0.29 0.13
C LYS A 41 -2.45 -0.41 -1.03
N SER A 42 -1.16 -0.22 -0.74
CA SER A 42 -0.08 -0.45 -1.70
C SER A 42 1.24 -0.64 -0.94
N CYS A 43 2.13 -1.46 -1.51
CA CYS A 43 3.48 -1.66 -1.02
C CYS A 43 4.43 -1.89 -2.20
N TYR A 44 5.55 -1.17 -2.20
CA TYR A 44 6.65 -1.39 -3.14
C TYR A 44 7.93 -1.74 -2.40
N GLY A 45 8.73 -2.65 -2.96
CA GLY A 45 10.02 -3.07 -2.37
C GLY A 45 9.97 -4.26 -1.41
N LEU A 46 8.78 -4.78 -1.07
CA LEU A 46 8.64 -6.05 -0.33
C LEU A 46 8.40 -7.23 -1.29
N PRO A 47 8.90 -8.45 -0.95
CA PRO A 47 8.49 -9.68 -1.63
C PRO A 47 6.97 -9.79 -1.57
N LYS A 48 6.32 -10.20 -2.67
CA LYS A 48 4.86 -10.40 -2.74
C LYS A 48 4.42 -11.46 -1.72
N ARG A 49 4.17 -11.04 -0.48
CA ARG A 49 3.36 -11.79 0.47
C ARG A 49 1.92 -11.55 0.07
N GLN A 50 1.17 -12.61 -0.18
CA GLN A 50 -0.24 -12.52 -0.55
C GLN A 50 -0.95 -11.60 0.44
N GLU A 51 -1.41 -10.45 -0.05
CA GLU A 51 -2.27 -9.52 0.68
C GLU A 51 -3.64 -10.19 0.83
N HIS A 52 -3.75 -11.20 1.70
CA HIS A 52 -5.04 -11.59 2.27
C HIS A 52 -5.47 -10.46 3.20
N SER A 53 -6.02 -9.41 2.61
CA SER A 53 -6.85 -8.45 3.34
C SER A 53 -8.21 -9.11 3.54
N VAL A 54 -8.51 -9.45 4.79
CA VAL A 54 -9.85 -9.82 5.25
C VAL A 54 -10.71 -8.56 5.33
#